data_AF-A0A4R8QZE0-F1
#
_entry.id   AF-A0A4R8QZE0-F1
#
_cell.length_a   1.000
_cell.length_b   1.000
_cell.length_c   1.000
_cell.angle_alpha   90.00
_cell.angle_beta   90.00
_cell.angle_gamma   90.00
#
_symmetry.space_group_name_H-M   'P 1'
#
loop_
_entity.id
_entity.type
_entity.pdbx_description
1 polymer ?
#
loop_
_entity_poly.entity_id
_entity_poly.type
_entity_poly.pdbx_seq_one_letter_code
_entity_poly.pdbx_strand_id
1 'polypeptide(L)'
;MKYIDEGRVVELTERNVTALLAKLDDHLSTRTLMSPAGEVMVRAVENGAAGGNETAAQAVGSEGIVVLSRDELWHLTTPGATLTTAGFTIRSVSDDAHYADRAPGGVYMPESGVDW
;
A
#
# COMPACT_ATOMS: atom_id res chain seq x y z
N MET A 1 2.61 -3.65 -3.15
CA MET A 1 2.66 -3.34 -1.70
C MET A 1 3.27 -4.51 -0.96
N LYS A 2 4.07 -4.23 0.07
CA LYS A 2 4.77 -5.24 0.89
C LYS A 2 4.52 -4.90 2.35
N TYR A 3 4.22 -5.91 3.15
CA TYR A 3 4.12 -5.77 4.58
C TYR A 3 5.35 -6.41 5.21
N ILE A 4 5.95 -5.71 6.16
CA ILE A 4 7.08 -6.17 6.97
C ILE A 4 6.54 -6.22 8.40
N ASP A 5 6.35 -7.43 8.91
CA ASP A 5 5.82 -7.65 10.26
C ASP A 5 6.75 -7.05 11.33
N GLU A 6 8.06 -7.20 11.13
CA GLU A 6 9.08 -6.54 11.94
C GLU A 6 8.94 -5.01 11.86
N GLY A 7 8.48 -4.40 12.95
CA GLY A 7 8.23 -2.96 13.03
C GLY A 7 6.92 -2.50 12.38
N ARG A 8 6.05 -3.41 11.94
CA ARG A 8 4.73 -3.12 11.33
C ARG A 8 4.83 -2.10 10.19
N VAL A 9 5.72 -2.35 9.24
CA VAL A 9 5.98 -1.44 8.13
C VAL A 9 5.19 -1.86 6.90
N VAL A 10 4.43 -0.94 6.30
CA VAL A 10 3.74 -1.14 5.03
C VAL A 10 4.42 -0.30 3.96
N GLU A 11 4.99 -0.96 2.97
CA GLU A 11 5.61 -0.31 1.83
C GLU A 11 4.61 -0.17 0.69
N LEU A 12 4.34 1.09 0.35
CA LEU A 12 3.52 1.46 -0.78
C LEU A 12 4.41 2.02 -1.88
N THR A 13 4.46 1.29 -2.99
CA THR A 13 5.04 1.81 -4.22
C THR A 13 4.19 2.91 -4.86
N GLU A 14 4.81 3.70 -5.75
CA GLU A 14 4.15 4.76 -6.53
C GLU A 14 2.89 4.25 -7.24
N ARG A 15 2.96 3.05 -7.84
CA ARG A 15 1.81 2.41 -8.48
C ARG A 15 0.67 2.13 -7.50
N ASN A 16 0.99 1.75 -6.25
CA ASN A 16 -0.04 1.50 -5.24
C ASN A 16 -0.71 2.80 -4.80
N VAL A 17 0.07 3.86 -4.59
CA VAL A 17 -0.45 5.20 -4.21
C VAL A 17 -1.35 5.74 -5.31
N THR A 18 -0.88 5.69 -6.57
CA THR A 18 -1.66 6.10 -7.74
C THR A 18 -2.96 5.31 -7.88
N ALA A 19 -2.91 4.00 -7.65
CA ALA A 19 -4.10 3.16 -7.68
C ALA A 19 -5.09 3.53 -6.56
N LEU A 20 -4.63 3.82 -5.35
CA LEU A 20 -5.51 4.25 -4.25
C LEU A 20 -6.16 5.60 -4.53
N LEU A 21 -5.42 6.56 -5.09
CA LEU A 21 -5.96 7.86 -5.51
C LEU A 21 -7.01 7.70 -6.62
N ALA A 22 -6.71 6.92 -7.66
CA ALA A 22 -7.67 6.65 -8.74
C ALA A 22 -8.94 5.95 -8.22
N LYS A 23 -8.79 5.05 -7.23
CA LYS A 23 -9.93 4.40 -6.57
C LYS A 23 -10.75 5.37 -5.71
N LEU A 24 -10.17 6.44 -5.16
CA LEU A 24 -10.95 7.47 -4.46
C LEU A 24 -11.87 8.22 -5.43
N ASP A 25 -11.35 8.55 -6.62
CA ASP A 25 -12.09 9.25 -7.67
C ASP A 25 -13.20 8.39 -8.30
N ASP A 26 -13.12 7.06 -8.17
CA ASP A 26 -14.17 6.13 -8.60
C ASP A 26 -15.14 5.79 -7.45
N HIS A 27 -16.38 6.26 -7.57
CA HIS A 27 -17.46 6.04 -6.60
C HIS A 27 -17.89 4.57 -6.46
N LEU A 28 -17.63 3.71 -7.44
CA LEU A 28 -17.94 2.27 -7.38
C LEU A 28 -16.79 1.46 -6.77
N SER A 29 -15.65 2.10 -6.51
CA SER A 29 -14.48 1.41 -6.02
C SER A 29 -14.59 1.07 -4.54
N THR A 30 -14.04 -0.08 -4.17
CA THR A 30 -13.89 -0.49 -2.77
C THR A 30 -12.77 0.27 -2.05
N ARG A 31 -12.01 1.13 -2.76
CA ARG A 31 -10.97 2.03 -2.20
C ARG A 31 -9.94 1.31 -1.33
N THR A 32 -9.71 0.03 -1.59
CA THR A 32 -8.86 -0.81 -0.74
C THR A 32 -7.81 -1.52 -1.58
N LEU A 33 -6.61 -1.66 -1.03
CA LEU A 33 -5.55 -2.57 -1.47
C LEU A 33 -5.25 -3.58 -0.36
N MET A 34 -4.93 -4.81 -0.73
CA MET A 34 -4.58 -5.88 0.21
C MET A 34 -3.16 -6.37 -0.06
N SER A 35 -2.44 -6.73 1.00
CA SER A 35 -1.12 -7.33 0.86
C SER A 35 -1.24 -8.69 0.16
N PRO A 36 -0.22 -9.14 -0.58
CA PRO A 36 -0.27 -10.44 -1.27
C PRO A 36 -0.56 -11.62 -0.34
N ALA A 37 -0.15 -11.53 0.93
CA ALA A 37 -0.39 -12.53 1.96
C ALA A 37 -1.73 -12.33 2.71
N GLY A 38 -2.45 -11.24 2.45
CA GLY A 38 -3.74 -10.93 3.09
C GLY A 38 -3.64 -10.39 4.53
N GLU A 39 -2.43 -10.24 5.06
CA GLU A 39 -2.17 -9.84 6.45
C GLU A 39 -2.51 -8.38 6.74
N VAL A 40 -2.39 -7.51 5.73
CA VAL A 40 -2.65 -6.08 5.88
C VAL A 40 -3.44 -5.55 4.70
N MET A 41 -4.42 -4.70 4.99
CA MET A 41 -5.26 -4.00 4.04
C MET A 41 -5.10 -2.49 4.23
N VAL A 42 -4.94 -1.77 3.13
CA VAL A 42 -4.88 -0.30 3.10
C VAL A 42 -6.14 0.22 2.46
N ARG A 43 -6.93 1.00 3.22
CA ARG A 43 -8.17 1.63 2.76
C ARG A 43 -7.98 3.14 2.59
N ALA A 44 -8.28 3.64 1.41
CA ALA A 44 -8.31 5.06 1.11
C ALA A 44 -9.66 5.68 1.49
N VAL A 45 -9.63 6.86 2.10
CA VAL A 45 -10.82 7.67 2.41
C VAL A 45 -10.61 9.12 1.97
N GLU A 46 -11.70 9.84 1.73
CA GLU A 46 -11.62 11.29 1.50
C GLU A 46 -11.21 12.04 2.76
N ASN A 47 -10.60 13.21 2.58
CA ASN A 47 -10.27 14.11 3.68
C ASN A 47 -11.54 14.47 4.47
N GLY A 48 -11.52 14.29 5.79
CA GLY A 48 -12.68 14.54 6.66
C GLY A 48 -13.74 13.42 6.70
N ALA A 49 -13.70 12.44 5.78
CA ALA A 49 -14.45 11.18 5.93
C ALA A 49 -13.78 10.23 6.94
N ALA A 50 -12.47 10.43 7.16
CA ALA A 50 -11.78 10.12 8.40
C ALA A 50 -12.38 11.01 9.51
N GLY A 51 -13.43 10.53 10.20
CA GLY A 51 -14.14 11.27 11.26
C GLY A 51 -13.15 12.02 12.14
N GLY A 52 -13.35 13.35 12.21
CA GLY A 52 -12.37 14.33 12.66
C GLY A 52 -11.58 13.86 13.87
N ASN A 53 -10.26 13.75 13.69
CA ASN A 53 -9.20 13.58 14.69
C ASN A 53 -9.34 12.47 15.76
N GLU A 54 -10.47 11.77 15.84
CA GLU A 54 -10.78 10.84 16.93
C GLU A 54 -11.37 9.53 16.39
N THR A 55 -12.07 9.54 15.24
CA THR A 55 -12.64 8.30 14.65
C THR A 55 -11.69 7.59 13.69
N ALA A 56 -10.79 8.33 13.03
CA ALA A 56 -9.67 7.73 12.29
C ALA A 56 -8.63 7.09 13.23
N ALA A 57 -8.48 7.65 14.43
CA ALA A 57 -7.74 7.05 15.53
C ALA A 57 -8.49 5.86 16.17
N GLN A 58 -9.83 5.87 16.17
CA GLN A 58 -10.68 4.75 16.66
C GLN A 58 -10.94 3.63 15.66
N ALA A 59 -10.47 3.75 14.41
CA ALA A 59 -10.00 2.57 13.69
C ALA A 59 -8.65 2.10 14.29
N VAL A 60 -8.60 1.99 15.63
CA VAL A 60 -7.63 1.15 16.32
C VAL A 60 -7.86 -0.24 15.75
N GLY A 61 -6.83 -0.76 15.07
CA GLY A 61 -6.76 -2.03 14.37
C GLY A 61 -7.87 -3.03 14.70
N SER A 62 -8.80 -3.22 13.77
CA SER A 62 -9.02 -4.60 13.35
C SER A 62 -7.66 -5.06 12.83
N GLU A 63 -7.06 -6.09 13.43
CA GLU A 63 -5.72 -6.59 13.08
C GLU A 63 -5.50 -6.51 11.57
N GLY A 64 -4.55 -5.66 11.13
CA GLY A 64 -4.21 -5.52 9.72
C GLY A 64 -4.96 -4.46 8.89
N ILE A 65 -5.77 -3.55 9.44
CA ILE A 65 -6.38 -2.46 8.62
C ILE A 65 -5.67 -1.11 8.85
N VAL A 66 -5.16 -0.54 7.76
CA VAL A 66 -4.58 0.81 7.68
C VAL A 66 -5.53 1.71 6.89
N VAL A 67 -5.92 2.85 7.44
CA VAL A 67 -6.75 3.84 6.75
C VAL A 67 -5.89 5.04 6.40
N LEU A 68 -5.92 5.48 5.14
CA LEU A 68 -5.21 6.65 4.63
C LEU A 68 -6.19 7.62 3.98
N SER A 69 -6.06 8.89 4.31
CA SER A 69 -6.75 10.00 3.67
C SER A 69 -6.12 10.34 2.31
N ARG A 70 -6.86 11.11 1.50
CA ARG A 70 -6.35 11.65 0.23
C ARG A 70 -5.08 12.48 0.43
N ASP A 71 -5.00 13.30 1.48
CA ASP A 71 -3.80 14.11 1.78
C ASP A 71 -2.60 13.25 2.17
N GLU A 72 -2.80 12.21 2.97
CA GLU A 72 -1.75 11.26 3.33
C GLU A 72 -1.25 10.48 2.10
N LEU A 73 -2.16 10.08 1.21
CA LEU A 73 -1.79 9.46 -0.07
C LEU A 73 -1.00 10.43 -0.96
N TRP A 74 -1.41 11.69 -1.04
CA TRP A 74 -0.64 12.72 -1.74
C TRP A 74 0.76 12.91 -1.14
N HIS A 75 0.89 12.91 0.19
CA HIS A 75 2.19 12.98 0.84
C HIS A 75 3.10 11.81 0.44
N LEU A 76 2.53 10.59 0.38
CA LEU A 76 3.24 9.38 -0.03
C LEU A 76 3.61 9.33 -1.52
N THR A 77 3.14 10.25 -2.35
CA THR A 77 3.65 10.39 -3.73
C THR A 77 5.11 10.86 -3.75
N THR A 78 5.60 11.46 -2.65
CA THR A 78 7.01 11.84 -2.52
C THR A 78 7.84 10.58 -2.21
N PRO A 79 8.83 10.21 -3.06
CA PRO A 79 9.66 9.03 -2.81
C PRO A 79 10.38 9.12 -1.46
N GLY A 80 10.31 8.05 -0.67
CA GLY A 80 10.90 8.00 0.67
C GLY A 80 10.10 8.69 1.76
N ALA A 81 8.93 9.28 1.45
CA ALA A 81 8.01 9.78 2.47
C ALA A 81 7.59 8.67 3.43
N THR A 82 7.44 9.03 4.70
CA THR A 82 7.00 8.11 5.74
C THR A 82 5.92 8.78 6.58
N LEU A 83 4.93 7.99 6.99
CA LEU A 83 3.91 8.42 7.93
C LEU A 83 3.61 7.28 8.91
N THR A 84 3.14 7.63 10.11
CA THR A 84 2.73 6.65 11.11
C THR A 84 1.24 6.80 11.36
N THR A 85 0.48 5.73 11.18
CA THR A 85 -0.97 5.72 11.42
C THR A 85 -1.41 4.35 11.94
N ALA A 86 -2.37 4.33 12.86
CA ALA A 86 -2.90 3.10 13.46
C ALA A 86 -1.83 2.09 13.99
N GLY A 87 -0.65 2.57 14.40
CA GLY A 87 0.46 1.73 14.85
C GLY A 87 1.25 1.03 13.73
N PHE A 88 1.04 1.43 12.47
CA PHE A 88 1.83 1.02 11.31
C PHE A 88 2.70 2.17 10.82
N THR A 89 3.90 1.84 10.35
CA THR A 89 4.75 2.78 9.61
C THR A 89 4.50 2.59 8.12
N ILE A 90 3.98 3.59 7.43
CA ILE A 90 3.77 3.53 5.99
C ILE A 90 4.94 4.22 5.30
N ARG A 91 5.59 3.52 4.39
CA ARG A 91 6.77 4.00 3.66
C ARG A 91 6.51 4.02 2.17
N SER A 92 6.76 5.17 1.55
CA SER A 92 6.80 5.29 0.09
C SER A 92 8.12 4.73 -0.43
N VAL A 93 8.03 3.79 -1.37
CA VAL A 93 9.18 3.11 -1.98
C VAL A 93 9.07 3.20 -3.50
N SER A 94 10.18 3.34 -4.23
CA SER A 94 10.12 3.27 -5.69
C SER A 94 9.71 1.87 -6.16
N ASP A 95 9.08 1.76 -7.33
CA ASP A 95 8.74 0.46 -7.92
C ASP A 95 10.01 -0.41 -8.07
N ASP A 96 11.14 0.18 -8.45
CA ASP A 96 12.42 -0.52 -8.63
C ASP A 96 12.95 -1.12 -7.31
N ALA A 97 12.96 -0.34 -6.23
CA ALA A 97 13.37 -0.82 -4.91
C ALA A 97 12.41 -1.88 -4.33
N HIS A 98 11.15 -1.92 -4.78
CA HIS A 98 10.18 -2.92 -4.36
C HIS A 98 10.45 -4.31 -4.95
N TYR A 99 11.09 -4.38 -6.13
CA TYR A 99 11.41 -5.64 -6.81
C TYR A 99 12.88 -6.03 -6.68
N ALA A 100 13.72 -5.20 -6.07
CA ALA A 100 15.17 -5.44 -5.94
C ALA A 100 15.51 -6.77 -5.25
N ASP A 101 14.69 -7.21 -4.28
CA ASP A 101 14.90 -8.47 -3.55
C ASP A 101 14.30 -9.70 -4.25
N ARG A 102 13.65 -9.52 -5.41
CA ARG A 102 13.01 -10.62 -6.14
C ARG A 102 13.94 -11.10 -7.24
N ALA A 103 14.39 -12.36 -7.14
CA ALA A 103 15.02 -13.02 -8.27
C ALA A 103 14.09 -12.95 -9.50
N PRO A 104 14.61 -12.68 -10.70
CA PRO A 104 13.83 -12.77 -11.93
C PRO A 104 13.08 -14.12 -11.96
N GLY A 105 11.80 -14.09 -12.33
CA GLY A 105 11.04 -15.32 -12.50
C GLY A 105 11.62 -16.15 -13.65
N GLY A 106 11.50 -17.47 -13.55
CA GLY A 106 11.96 -18.36 -14.61
C GLY A 106 11.29 -18.04 -15.94
N VAL A 107 12.07 -17.96 -17.01
CA VAL A 107 11.55 -17.70 -18.36
C VAL A 107 11.56 -19.02 -19.13
N TYR A 108 10.37 -19.59 -19.30
CA TYR A 108 10.19 -20.72 -20.22
C TYR A 108 10.10 -20.22 -21.66
N MET A 109 11.05 -20.63 -22.49
CA MET A 109 11.14 -20.27 -23.89
C MET A 109 10.68 -21.46 -24.76
N PRO A 110 9.43 -21.48 -25.27
CA PRO A 110 8.86 -22.66 -25.92
C PRO A 110 9.55 -23.05 -27.23
N GLU A 111 10.20 -22.10 -27.92
CA GLU A 111 10.91 -22.36 -29.17
C GLU A 111 12.28 -23.04 -28.98
N SER A 112 12.88 -22.93 -27.80
CA SER A 112 14.16 -23.57 -27.45
C SER A 112 13.99 -24.74 -26.48
N GLY A 113 12.84 -24.86 -25.82
CA GLY A 113 12.56 -25.91 -24.82
C GLY A 113 13.37 -25.75 -23.53
N VAL A 114 13.90 -24.55 -23.26
CA VAL A 114 14.77 -24.27 -22.11
C VAL A 114 14.02 -23.40 -21.10
N ASP A 115 14.20 -23.73 -19.81
CA ASP A 115 13.75 -22.95 -18.65
C ASP A 115 14.97 -22.21 -18.07
N TRP A 116 14.90 -20.88 -17.96
CA TRP A 116 16.00 -20.00 -17.54
C TRP A 116 15.71 -19.32 -16.21
#